data_AF-A0A943TAL2-F1
#
_entry.id   AF-A0A943TAL2-F1
#
_cell.length_a   1.000
_cell.length_b   1.000
_cell.length_c   1.000
_cell.angle_alpha   90.00
_cell.angle_beta   90.00
_cell.angle_gamma   90.00
#
_symmetry.space_group_name_H-M   'P 1'
#
loop_
_entity.id
_entity.type
_entity.pdbx_description
1 polymer ?
#
loop_
_entity_poly.entity_id
_entity_poly.type
_entity_poly.pdbx_seq_one_letter_code
_entity_poly.pdbx_strand_id
1 'polypeptide(L)'
;MKLLALKPGESVLDMGCGAGSIAIPLAQAGHPVIAADFSPAMLGTLDAGIEYYGLEDLITPLELAWDDDWDLVGPVAKTVDAAFASRSVTTTNLKGALAKLDRTARHRCAVTMVANSSPRYDLHLMNAIGASVTCSNGFVYAFNILIQMGALPQITYFESPRRDTFDSLEAGVADFSRMLEHGNEDKVDRLRDYIAQHMIENPHAGEPGSKGVPQGRYMLDHIRKVRWAFIAWEPVSESRS
;
A
#
# COMPACT_ATOMS: atom_id res chain seq x y z
N MET A 1 -1.23 -10.20 -5.96
CA MET A 1 -0.51 -11.14 -6.86
C MET A 1 -1.07 -11.19 -8.27
N LYS A 2 -2.34 -11.59 -8.48
CA LYS A 2 -2.89 -11.78 -9.85
C LYS A 2 -2.68 -10.59 -10.79
N LEU A 3 -2.78 -9.36 -10.29
CA LEU A 3 -2.60 -8.13 -11.09
C LEU A 3 -1.16 -7.94 -11.61
N LEU A 4 -0.16 -8.45 -10.90
CA LEU A 4 1.23 -8.38 -11.34
C LEU A 4 1.52 -9.38 -12.46
N ALA A 5 0.67 -10.40 -12.65
CA ALA A 5 0.73 -11.36 -13.76
C ALA A 5 2.10 -12.03 -13.95
N LEU A 6 2.76 -12.38 -12.85
CA LEU A 6 4.05 -13.09 -12.86
C LEU A 6 3.91 -14.50 -13.43
N LYS A 7 4.91 -14.96 -14.17
CA LYS A 7 5.08 -16.35 -14.57
C LYS A 7 5.82 -17.13 -13.48
N PRO A 8 5.62 -18.46 -13.34
CA PRO A 8 6.29 -19.25 -12.33
C PRO A 8 7.81 -19.03 -12.32
N GLY A 9 8.36 -18.74 -11.14
CA GLY A 9 9.80 -18.55 -10.93
C GLY A 9 10.37 -17.19 -11.35
N GLU A 10 9.56 -16.27 -11.92
CA GLU A 10 10.03 -14.91 -12.22
C GLU A 10 10.49 -14.19 -10.95
N SER A 11 11.64 -13.51 -11.02
CA SER A 11 12.21 -12.77 -9.89
C SER A 11 11.63 -11.38 -9.75
N VAL A 12 11.53 -10.89 -8.51
CA VAL A 12 10.75 -9.70 -8.20
C VAL A 12 11.49 -8.75 -7.25
N LEU A 13 11.39 -7.45 -7.49
CA LEU A 13 11.67 -6.41 -6.49
C LEU A 13 10.35 -5.93 -5.88
N ASP A 14 10.19 -6.07 -4.56
CA ASP A 14 9.13 -5.47 -3.77
C ASP A 14 9.71 -4.25 -3.02
N MET A 15 9.50 -3.05 -3.57
CA MET A 15 10.04 -1.79 -3.03
C MET A 15 9.07 -1.14 -2.04
N GLY A 16 9.58 -0.86 -0.84
CA GLY A 16 8.78 -0.54 0.33
C GLY A 16 7.98 -1.77 0.80
N CYS A 17 8.67 -2.90 0.96
CA CYS A 17 8.07 -4.20 1.29
C CYS A 17 7.45 -4.25 2.70
N GLY A 18 7.82 -3.29 3.57
CA GLY A 18 7.45 -3.27 4.97
C GLY A 18 7.85 -4.56 5.68
N ALA A 19 6.91 -5.15 6.42
CA ALA A 19 7.10 -6.41 7.14
C ALA A 19 6.89 -7.65 6.25
N GLY A 20 6.99 -7.51 4.92
CA GLY A 20 6.90 -8.65 4.00
C GLY A 20 5.49 -9.12 3.64
N SER A 21 4.46 -8.28 3.81
CA SER A 21 3.05 -8.66 3.56
C SER A 21 2.77 -9.12 2.12
N ILE A 22 3.65 -8.78 1.16
CA ILE A 22 3.60 -9.25 -0.22
C ILE A 22 4.81 -10.12 -0.54
N ALA A 23 6.02 -9.73 -0.14
CA ALA A 23 7.25 -10.51 -0.34
C ALA A 23 7.15 -11.96 0.16
N ILE A 24 6.69 -12.19 1.40
CA ILE A 24 6.58 -13.54 1.98
C ILE A 24 5.63 -14.42 1.16
N PRO A 25 4.38 -14.01 0.89
CA PRO A 25 3.50 -14.80 0.04
C PRO A 25 4.04 -15.04 -1.38
N LEU A 26 4.81 -14.10 -1.97
CA LEU A 26 5.41 -14.30 -3.29
C LEU A 26 6.49 -15.38 -3.26
N ALA A 27 7.36 -15.37 -2.24
CA ALA A 27 8.37 -16.39 -2.03
C ALA A 27 7.75 -17.76 -1.74
N GLN A 28 6.69 -17.84 -0.93
CA GLN A 28 5.95 -19.10 -0.74
C GLN A 28 5.37 -19.66 -2.04
N ALA A 29 5.08 -18.80 -3.01
CA ALA A 29 4.65 -19.19 -4.36
C ALA A 29 5.83 -19.56 -5.30
N GLY A 30 7.07 -19.54 -4.80
CA GLY A 30 8.28 -19.94 -5.53
C GLY A 30 8.97 -18.82 -6.31
N HIS A 31 8.63 -17.56 -6.06
CA HIS A 31 9.29 -16.42 -6.70
C HIS A 31 10.48 -15.94 -5.86
N PRO A 32 11.68 -15.78 -6.43
CA PRO A 32 12.77 -15.06 -5.76
C PRO A 32 12.41 -13.58 -5.59
N VAL A 33 12.55 -13.03 -4.39
CA VAL A 33 12.17 -11.66 -4.04
C VAL A 33 13.33 -10.90 -3.43
N ILE A 34 13.67 -9.76 -4.03
CA ILE A 34 14.40 -8.70 -3.35
C ILE A 34 13.36 -7.85 -2.62
N ALA A 35 13.39 -7.86 -1.29
CA ALA A 35 12.42 -7.16 -0.45
C ALA A 35 13.10 -5.93 0.15
N ALA A 36 12.80 -4.76 -0.41
CA ALA A 36 13.51 -3.52 -0.07
C ALA A 36 12.64 -2.59 0.79
N ASP A 37 13.18 -2.07 1.88
CA ASP A 37 12.52 -1.04 2.70
C ASP A 37 13.57 -0.12 3.35
N PHE A 38 13.21 1.12 3.63
CA PHE A 38 14.12 2.06 4.29
C PHE A 38 14.19 1.85 5.80
N SER A 39 13.24 1.08 6.37
CA SER A 39 13.08 0.93 7.81
C SER A 39 13.74 -0.37 8.32
N PRO A 40 14.83 -0.29 9.10
CA PRO A 40 15.44 -1.47 9.72
C PRO A 40 14.47 -2.23 10.64
N ALA A 41 13.53 -1.53 11.28
CA ALA A 41 12.52 -2.17 12.13
C ALA A 41 11.52 -3.03 11.32
N MET A 42 11.14 -2.55 10.12
CA MET A 42 10.28 -3.33 9.23
C MET A 42 11.04 -4.53 8.66
N LEU A 43 12.30 -4.35 8.27
CA LEU A 43 13.17 -5.43 7.81
C LEU A 43 13.42 -6.48 8.89
N GLY A 44 13.63 -6.09 10.15
CA GLY A 44 13.73 -7.06 11.26
C GLY A 44 12.44 -7.87 11.48
N THR A 45 11.27 -7.28 11.18
CA THR A 45 9.99 -8.04 11.21
C THR A 45 9.88 -8.98 10.00
N LEU A 46 10.34 -8.54 8.82
CA LEU A 46 10.45 -9.39 7.63
C LEU A 46 11.38 -10.58 7.89
N ASP A 47 12.54 -10.37 8.50
CA ASP A 47 13.52 -11.43 8.82
C ASP A 47 12.91 -12.52 9.70
N ALA A 48 12.18 -12.12 10.76
CA ALA A 48 11.45 -13.08 11.60
C ALA A 48 10.39 -13.87 10.81
N GLY A 49 9.75 -13.24 9.82
CA GLY A 49 8.84 -13.91 8.90
C GLY A 49 9.56 -14.87 7.95
N ILE A 50 10.72 -14.49 7.41
CA ILE A 50 11.56 -15.33 6.54
C ILE A 50 11.94 -16.62 7.27
N GLU A 51 12.48 -16.49 8.49
CA GLU A 51 12.88 -17.63 9.33
C GLU A 51 11.68 -18.53 9.67
N TYR A 52 10.57 -17.92 10.09
CA TYR A 52 9.36 -18.67 10.47
C TYR A 52 8.81 -19.52 9.32
N TYR A 53 8.90 -19.05 8.08
CA TYR A 53 8.42 -19.77 6.90
C TYR A 53 9.49 -20.55 6.14
N GLY A 54 10.77 -20.48 6.54
CA GLY A 54 11.90 -21.14 5.88
C GLY A 54 12.13 -20.64 4.44
N LEU A 55 12.21 -19.32 4.26
CA LEU A 55 12.28 -18.64 2.96
C LEU A 55 13.65 -17.97 2.68
N GLU A 56 14.70 -18.37 3.40
CA GLU A 56 16.03 -17.75 3.35
C GLU A 56 16.65 -17.80 1.95
N ASP A 57 16.35 -18.85 1.18
CA ASP A 57 16.85 -19.02 -0.20
C ASP A 57 16.04 -18.24 -1.24
N LEU A 58 14.90 -17.66 -0.86
CA LEU A 58 13.96 -17.00 -1.77
C LEU A 58 13.77 -15.51 -1.50
N ILE A 59 14.07 -15.01 -0.30
CA ILE A 59 13.97 -13.59 0.02
C ILE A 59 15.32 -13.01 0.37
N THR A 60 15.69 -11.93 -0.32
CA THR A 60 16.84 -11.08 0.03
C THR A 60 16.32 -9.75 0.58
N PRO A 61 16.40 -9.53 1.90
CA PRO A 61 16.15 -8.22 2.50
C PRO A 61 17.18 -7.20 2.04
N LEU A 62 16.75 -5.97 1.77
CA LEU A 62 17.62 -4.87 1.37
C LEU A 62 17.19 -3.56 2.03
N GLU A 63 18.07 -2.97 2.83
CA GLU A 63 17.86 -1.61 3.34
C GLU A 63 18.09 -0.61 2.20
N LEU A 64 17.00 -0.01 1.71
CA LEU A 64 17.03 0.89 0.56
C LEU A 64 15.86 1.87 0.61
N ALA A 65 16.17 3.15 0.47
CA ALA A 65 15.22 4.24 0.35
C ALA A 65 15.01 4.68 -1.11
N TRP A 66 13.89 5.35 -1.36
CA TRP A 66 13.63 5.96 -2.66
C TRP A 66 14.61 7.08 -3.01
N ASP A 67 15.17 7.75 -2.01
CA ASP A 67 16.03 8.92 -2.21
C ASP A 67 17.53 8.53 -2.27
N ASP A 68 17.87 7.26 -2.06
CA ASP A 68 19.24 6.74 -2.18
C ASP A 68 19.73 6.71 -3.63
N ASP A 69 21.04 6.65 -3.81
CA ASP A 69 21.64 6.39 -5.12
C ASP A 69 21.65 4.88 -5.43
N TRP A 70 20.67 4.44 -6.22
CA TRP A 70 20.51 3.02 -6.56
C TRP A 70 21.65 2.47 -7.41
N ASP A 71 22.48 3.33 -8.04
CA ASP A 71 23.67 2.87 -8.75
C ASP A 71 24.81 2.47 -7.80
N LEU A 72 24.77 2.91 -6.54
CA LEU A 72 25.77 2.60 -5.52
C LEU A 72 25.32 1.48 -4.57
N VAL A 73 24.04 1.49 -4.18
CA VAL A 73 23.53 0.62 -3.09
C VAL A 73 22.35 -0.26 -3.51
N GLY A 74 21.79 -0.03 -4.70
CA GLY A 74 20.56 -0.66 -5.14
C GLY A 74 20.75 -1.82 -6.11
N PRO A 75 19.64 -2.48 -6.51
CA PRO A 75 19.65 -3.45 -7.58
C PRO A 75 20.06 -2.78 -8.89
N VAL A 76 21.04 -3.37 -9.58
CA VAL A 76 21.51 -2.94 -10.90
C VAL A 76 20.37 -2.98 -11.93
N ALA A 77 20.56 -2.33 -13.07
CA ALA A 77 19.63 -2.37 -14.19
C ALA A 77 19.26 -3.82 -14.59
N LYS A 78 17.96 -4.04 -14.83
CA LYS A 78 17.40 -5.30 -15.37
C LYS A 78 17.71 -6.55 -14.52
N THR A 79 17.87 -6.39 -13.21
CA THR A 79 18.17 -7.47 -12.25
C THR A 79 16.99 -8.40 -11.97
N VAL A 80 15.75 -7.91 -12.08
CA VAL A 80 14.54 -8.70 -11.78
C VAL A 80 13.58 -8.74 -12.97
N ASP A 81 12.72 -9.76 -13.04
CA ASP A 81 11.70 -9.84 -14.10
C ASP A 81 10.61 -8.77 -13.89
N ALA A 82 10.21 -8.56 -12.64
CA ALA A 82 9.26 -7.55 -12.26
C ALA A 82 9.73 -6.66 -11.10
N ALA A 83 9.40 -5.37 -11.12
CA ALA A 83 9.65 -4.46 -10.01
C ALA A 83 8.37 -3.71 -9.64
N PHE A 84 8.00 -3.69 -8.36
CA PHE A 84 6.78 -3.00 -7.95
C PHE A 84 6.90 -2.30 -6.61
N ALA A 85 5.99 -1.37 -6.38
CA ALA A 85 5.83 -0.69 -5.09
C ALA A 85 4.34 -0.60 -4.73
N SER A 86 3.92 -1.27 -3.67
CA SER A 86 2.52 -1.30 -3.26
C SER A 86 2.28 -0.36 -2.08
N ARG A 87 1.57 0.76 -2.33
CA ARG A 87 1.17 1.72 -1.29
C ARG A 87 2.36 2.34 -0.52
N SER A 88 3.54 2.33 -1.14
CA SER A 88 4.82 2.70 -0.53
C SER A 88 5.56 3.81 -1.28
N VAL A 89 4.99 4.37 -2.36
CA VAL A 89 5.60 5.47 -3.11
C VAL A 89 5.41 6.77 -2.34
N THR A 90 6.30 7.02 -1.39
CA THR A 90 6.36 8.22 -0.54
C THR A 90 7.65 8.98 -0.83
N THR A 91 7.70 9.67 -1.97
CA THR A 91 8.85 10.51 -2.37
C THR A 91 8.35 11.84 -2.93
N THR A 92 9.19 12.86 -2.83
CA THR A 92 8.97 14.16 -3.49
C THR A 92 9.28 14.09 -5.00
N ASN A 93 10.01 13.07 -5.45
CA ASN A 93 10.39 12.86 -6.85
C ASN A 93 9.73 11.59 -7.44
N LEU A 94 8.44 11.68 -7.72
CA LEU A 94 7.66 10.57 -8.29
C LEU A 94 8.25 10.07 -9.61
N LYS A 95 8.74 10.95 -10.49
CA LYS A 95 9.38 10.56 -11.76
C LYS A 95 10.63 9.72 -11.52
N GLY A 96 11.47 10.13 -10.58
CA GLY A 96 12.68 9.38 -10.21
C GLY A 96 12.35 7.98 -9.69
N ALA A 97 11.35 7.84 -8.81
CA ALA A 97 10.92 6.53 -8.30
C ALA A 97 10.39 5.60 -9.41
N LEU A 98 9.56 6.13 -10.32
CA LEU A 98 9.04 5.35 -11.45
C LEU A 98 10.18 4.92 -12.40
N ALA A 99 11.13 5.82 -12.68
CA ALA A 99 12.29 5.51 -13.51
C ALA A 99 13.21 4.46 -12.87
N LYS A 100 13.35 4.45 -11.54
CA LYS A 100 14.10 3.42 -10.81
C LYS A 100 13.49 2.03 -10.99
N LEU A 101 12.18 1.90 -10.79
CA LEU A 101 11.47 0.64 -11.06
C LEU A 101 11.64 0.20 -12.52
N ASP A 102 11.45 1.13 -13.46
CA ASP A 102 11.59 0.90 -14.91
C ASP A 102 13.00 0.37 -15.28
N ARG A 103 14.04 0.98 -14.74
CA ARG A 103 15.43 0.55 -14.94
C ARG A 103 15.70 -0.83 -14.37
N THR A 104 15.12 -1.16 -13.22
CA THR A 104 15.38 -2.42 -12.50
C THR A 104 14.65 -3.63 -13.11
N ALA A 105 13.44 -3.47 -13.65
CA ALA A 105 12.68 -4.60 -14.19
C ALA A 105 13.00 -4.94 -15.66
N ARG A 106 13.00 -6.22 -16.00
CA ARG A 106 13.10 -6.72 -17.38
C ARG A 106 11.79 -6.63 -18.14
N HIS A 107 10.69 -6.99 -17.51
CA HIS A 107 9.44 -7.27 -18.22
C HIS A 107 8.25 -6.48 -17.69
N ARG A 108 8.21 -6.20 -16.38
CA ARG A 108 7.00 -5.59 -15.80
C ARG A 108 7.28 -4.71 -14.61
N CYS A 109 6.66 -3.54 -14.62
CA CYS A 109 6.64 -2.64 -13.47
C CYS A 109 5.22 -2.44 -12.96
N ALA A 110 5.07 -2.18 -11.67
CA ALA A 110 3.78 -1.74 -11.14
C ALA A 110 3.89 -0.84 -9.90
N VAL A 111 2.91 0.06 -9.74
CA VAL A 111 2.69 0.79 -8.49
C VAL A 111 1.23 0.71 -8.08
N THR A 112 0.98 0.68 -6.77
CA THR A 112 -0.38 0.82 -6.22
C THR A 112 -0.50 2.15 -5.49
N MET A 113 -1.38 3.01 -5.97
CA MET A 113 -1.62 4.34 -5.41
C MET A 113 -3.09 4.52 -5.02
N VAL A 114 -3.34 5.44 -4.09
CA VAL A 114 -4.70 5.77 -3.67
C VAL A 114 -5.46 6.39 -4.84
N ALA A 115 -6.70 5.95 -5.05
CA ALA A 115 -7.56 6.41 -6.12
C ALA A 115 -8.88 6.93 -5.54
N ASN A 116 -8.79 8.01 -4.75
CA ASN A 116 -9.84 8.97 -4.39
C ASN A 116 -9.35 9.83 -3.19
N SER A 117 -9.77 9.50 -1.97
CA SER A 117 -9.32 10.14 -0.73
C SER A 117 -8.27 9.29 -0.02
N SER A 118 -7.47 9.94 0.83
CA SER A 118 -6.55 9.25 1.73
C SER A 118 -7.23 8.05 2.42
N PRO A 119 -6.54 6.89 2.56
CA PRO A 119 -7.03 5.72 3.29
C PRO A 119 -7.36 6.01 4.76
N ARG A 120 -6.93 7.17 5.28
CA ARG A 120 -7.27 7.63 6.64
C ARG A 120 -8.73 8.03 6.76
N TYR A 121 -9.35 8.55 5.69
CA TYR A 121 -10.73 9.02 5.73
C TYR A 121 -11.73 7.91 5.45
N ASP A 122 -12.82 7.89 6.22
CA ASP A 122 -14.06 7.25 5.81
C ASP A 122 -14.94 8.27 5.07
N LEU A 123 -15.01 8.22 3.74
CA LEU A 123 -15.81 9.18 3.00
C LEU A 123 -17.30 9.08 3.26
N HIS A 124 -17.82 7.91 3.61
CA HIS A 124 -19.25 7.76 3.88
C HIS A 124 -19.61 8.53 5.14
N LEU A 125 -18.86 8.29 6.22
CA LEU A 125 -18.99 9.02 7.48
C LEU A 125 -18.71 10.51 7.31
N MET A 126 -17.60 10.88 6.66
CA MET A 126 -17.19 12.29 6.52
C MET A 126 -18.27 13.10 5.76
N ASN A 127 -18.85 12.53 4.70
CA ASN A 127 -19.97 13.17 4.01
C ASN A 127 -21.22 13.27 4.89
N ALA A 128 -21.54 12.24 5.68
CA ALA A 128 -22.71 12.23 6.55
C ALA A 128 -22.67 13.31 7.63
N ILE A 129 -21.48 13.60 8.20
CA ILE A 129 -21.32 14.66 9.20
C ILE A 129 -21.10 16.06 8.59
N GLY A 130 -21.05 16.15 7.26
CA GLY A 130 -20.77 17.38 6.53
C GLY A 130 -19.32 17.86 6.65
N ALA A 131 -18.37 16.93 6.81
CA ALA A 131 -16.95 17.21 6.85
C ALA A 131 -16.35 17.33 5.43
N SER A 132 -15.43 18.28 5.27
CA SER A 132 -14.73 18.49 4.02
C SER A 132 -13.56 17.54 3.90
N VAL A 133 -13.48 16.77 2.81
CA VAL A 133 -12.34 15.87 2.54
C VAL A 133 -11.66 16.24 1.24
N THR A 134 -10.38 16.56 1.32
CA THR A 134 -9.54 16.72 0.13
C THR A 134 -9.33 15.35 -0.51
N CYS A 135 -9.93 15.16 -1.68
CA CYS A 135 -9.66 14.01 -2.53
C CYS A 135 -8.41 14.30 -3.37
N SER A 136 -7.47 13.36 -3.43
CA SER A 136 -6.28 13.47 -4.26
C SER A 136 -6.21 12.31 -5.24
N ASN A 137 -6.24 12.66 -6.53
CA ASN A 137 -6.04 11.70 -7.61
C ASN A 137 -4.55 11.52 -7.90
N GLY A 138 -3.75 11.24 -6.87
CA GLY A 138 -2.29 11.16 -6.95
C GLY A 138 -1.79 10.22 -8.05
N PHE A 139 -2.54 9.15 -8.31
CA PHE A 139 -2.26 8.17 -9.35
C PHE A 139 -2.28 8.75 -10.78
N VAL A 140 -3.02 9.84 -11.04
CA VAL A 140 -3.08 10.50 -12.36
C VAL A 140 -1.74 11.13 -12.71
N TYR A 141 -1.01 11.67 -11.73
CA TYR A 141 0.33 12.18 -11.95
C TYR A 141 1.29 11.07 -12.36
N ALA A 142 1.22 9.90 -11.70
CA ALA A 142 2.03 8.74 -12.07
C ALA A 142 1.72 8.29 -13.51
N PHE A 143 0.44 8.22 -13.88
CA PHE A 143 0.03 7.89 -15.25
C PHE A 143 0.63 8.87 -16.28
N ASN A 144 0.48 10.18 -16.06
CA ASN A 144 1.00 11.19 -16.97
C ASN A 144 2.52 11.16 -17.08
N ILE A 145 3.23 10.95 -15.96
CA ILE A 145 4.69 10.81 -15.96
C ILE A 145 5.11 9.58 -16.77
N LEU A 146 4.45 8.44 -16.60
CA LEU A 146 4.75 7.22 -17.36
C LEU A 146 4.56 7.42 -18.86
N ILE A 147 3.49 8.11 -19.28
CA ILE A 147 3.29 8.49 -20.69
C ILE A 147 4.44 9.37 -21.19
N GLN A 148 4.88 10.36 -20.39
CA GLN A 148 6.03 11.21 -20.75
C GLN A 148 7.36 10.46 -20.78
N MET A 149 7.49 9.37 -20.03
CA MET A 149 8.64 8.47 -20.10
C MET A 149 8.61 7.58 -21.35
N GLY A 150 7.51 7.56 -22.11
CA GLY A 150 7.33 6.69 -23.28
C GLY A 150 6.73 5.32 -22.95
N ALA A 151 6.30 5.10 -21.71
CA ALA A 151 5.62 3.87 -21.31
C ALA A 151 4.14 3.90 -21.71
N LEU A 152 3.52 2.71 -21.78
CA LEU A 152 2.09 2.53 -22.02
C LEU A 152 1.41 1.93 -20.78
N PRO A 153 1.15 2.74 -19.73
CA PRO A 153 0.59 2.25 -18.48
C PRO A 153 -0.86 1.79 -18.61
N GLN A 154 -1.17 0.67 -17.96
CA GLN A 154 -2.53 0.16 -17.74
C GLN A 154 -2.95 0.45 -16.30
N ILE A 155 -4.20 0.88 -16.11
CA ILE A 155 -4.79 1.10 -14.78
C ILE A 155 -5.87 0.05 -14.52
N THR A 156 -5.77 -0.63 -13.38
CA THR A 156 -6.85 -1.46 -12.83
C THR A 156 -7.23 -0.92 -11.45
N TYR A 157 -8.53 -0.71 -11.23
CA TYR A 157 -9.03 -0.25 -9.93
C TYR A 157 -9.50 -1.41 -9.07
N PHE A 158 -9.23 -1.35 -7.77
CA PHE A 158 -9.75 -2.31 -6.81
C PHE A 158 -10.03 -1.65 -5.46
N GLU A 159 -10.87 -2.28 -4.65
CA GLU A 159 -11.24 -1.80 -3.31
C GLU A 159 -10.65 -2.74 -2.25
N SER A 160 -10.10 -2.16 -1.19
CA SER A 160 -9.74 -2.92 0.02
C SER A 160 -10.66 -2.51 1.17
N PRO A 161 -11.39 -3.46 1.78
CA PRO A 161 -12.17 -3.17 2.97
C PRO A 161 -11.25 -2.90 4.16
N ARG A 162 -11.65 -1.94 5.00
CA ARG A 162 -11.11 -1.70 6.34
C ARG A 162 -12.17 -2.13 7.33
N ARG A 163 -11.78 -3.04 8.22
CA ARG A 163 -12.63 -3.51 9.32
C ARG A 163 -12.21 -2.74 10.56
N ASP A 164 -12.86 -1.62 10.78
CA ASP A 164 -12.62 -0.78 11.94
C ASP A 164 -13.46 -1.31 13.11
N THR A 165 -12.80 -1.62 14.21
CA THR A 165 -13.44 -2.20 15.40
C THR A 165 -12.94 -1.48 16.65
N PHE A 166 -13.81 -1.28 17.62
CA PHE A 166 -13.53 -0.51 18.84
C PHE A 166 -14.32 -1.06 20.03
N ASP A 167 -13.84 -0.79 21.25
CA ASP A 167 -14.41 -1.41 22.45
C ASP A 167 -15.56 -0.62 23.09
N SER A 168 -15.71 0.64 22.71
CA SER A 168 -16.76 1.53 23.19
C SER A 168 -17.02 2.66 22.20
N LEU A 169 -18.15 3.35 22.38
CA LEU A 169 -18.44 4.58 21.64
C LEU A 169 -17.28 5.58 21.73
N GLU A 170 -16.74 5.82 22.93
CA GLU A 170 -15.62 6.76 23.12
C GLU A 170 -14.36 6.32 22.39
N ALA A 171 -14.05 5.02 22.39
CA ALA A 171 -12.91 4.49 21.65
C ALA A 171 -13.09 4.69 20.15
N GLY A 172 -14.30 4.43 19.62
CA GLY A 172 -14.64 4.71 18.22
C GLY A 172 -14.51 6.19 17.89
N VAL A 173 -15.06 7.07 18.74
CA VAL A 173 -14.97 8.53 18.55
C VAL A 173 -13.52 8.98 18.56
N ALA A 174 -12.69 8.53 19.50
CA ALA A 174 -11.29 8.88 19.56
C ALA A 174 -10.52 8.39 18.31
N ASP A 175 -10.80 7.18 17.84
CA ASP A 175 -10.16 6.59 16.66
C ASP A 175 -10.47 7.38 15.38
N PHE A 176 -11.75 7.71 15.17
CA PHE A 176 -12.24 8.45 14.01
C PHE A 176 -12.04 9.97 14.11
N SER A 177 -11.85 10.54 15.31
CA SER A 177 -11.56 11.98 15.46
C SER A 177 -10.27 12.39 14.77
N ARG A 178 -9.33 11.46 14.56
CA ARG A 178 -8.12 11.68 13.76
C ARG A 178 -8.41 12.02 12.29
N MET A 179 -9.65 11.81 11.83
CA MET A 179 -10.11 12.21 10.49
C MET A 179 -10.55 13.68 10.43
N LEU A 180 -10.75 14.35 11.57
CA LEU A 180 -11.32 15.70 11.63
C LEU A 180 -10.28 16.82 11.51
N GLU A 181 -9.05 16.50 11.10
CA GLU A 181 -8.03 17.50 10.82
C GLU A 181 -8.41 18.40 9.62
N HIS A 182 -7.71 19.54 9.49
CA HIS A 182 -7.79 20.46 8.35
C HIS A 182 -9.15 21.19 8.22
N GLY A 183 -9.71 21.66 9.33
CA GLY A 183 -10.94 22.47 9.34
C GLY A 183 -12.22 21.68 9.56
N ASN A 184 -12.12 20.49 10.16
CA ASN A 184 -13.25 19.67 10.56
C ASN A 184 -13.34 19.44 12.07
N GLU A 185 -12.49 20.10 12.85
CA GLU A 185 -12.36 19.92 14.29
C GLU A 185 -13.65 20.30 15.04
N ASP A 186 -14.48 21.15 14.43
CA ASP A 186 -15.80 21.55 14.93
C ASP A 186 -16.87 20.44 14.85
N LYS A 187 -16.58 19.32 14.18
CA LYS A 187 -17.57 18.27 13.86
C LYS A 187 -17.52 17.08 14.81
N VAL A 188 -16.77 17.16 15.91
CA VAL A 188 -16.62 16.06 16.88
C VAL A 188 -17.97 15.59 17.44
N ASP A 189 -18.87 16.52 17.75
CA ASP A 189 -20.21 16.15 18.26
C ASP A 189 -21.03 15.39 17.20
N ARG A 190 -20.97 15.82 15.94
CA ARG A 190 -21.63 15.11 14.83
C ARG A 190 -21.02 13.74 14.56
N LEU A 191 -19.70 13.64 14.66
CA LEU A 191 -18.98 12.36 14.58
C LEU A 191 -19.46 11.40 15.68
N ARG A 192 -19.57 11.89 16.91
CA ARG A 192 -20.08 11.11 18.04
C ARG A 192 -21.49 10.62 17.80
N ASP A 193 -22.40 11.51 17.39
CA ASP A 193 -23.79 11.15 17.09
C ASP A 193 -23.86 10.11 15.95
N TYR A 194 -23.07 10.29 14.91
CA TYR A 194 -22.99 9.34 13.79
C TYR A 194 -22.51 7.97 14.26
N ILE A 195 -21.41 7.89 15.02
CA ILE A 195 -20.93 6.59 15.52
C ILE A 195 -21.99 5.96 16.42
N ALA A 196 -22.63 6.71 17.32
CA ALA A 196 -23.67 6.17 18.18
C ALA A 196 -24.86 5.57 17.40
N GLN A 197 -25.23 6.18 16.27
CA GLN A 197 -26.32 5.73 15.41
C GLN A 197 -25.96 4.49 14.58
N HIS A 198 -24.71 4.39 14.12
CA HIS A 198 -24.25 3.36 13.19
C HIS A 198 -23.44 2.24 13.87
N MET A 199 -23.21 2.33 15.17
CA MET A 199 -22.49 1.34 15.96
C MET A 199 -23.34 0.08 16.16
N ILE A 200 -22.77 -1.07 15.80
CA ILE A 200 -23.35 -2.40 15.99
C ILE A 200 -22.38 -3.31 16.74
N GLU A 201 -22.89 -4.36 17.38
CA GLU A 201 -22.03 -5.40 17.97
C GLU A 201 -21.24 -6.11 16.87
N ASN A 202 -19.95 -6.30 17.10
CA ASN A 202 -19.08 -7.05 16.21
C ASN A 202 -19.23 -8.56 16.49
N PRO A 203 -19.77 -9.36 15.55
CA PRO A 203 -19.92 -10.81 15.75
C PRO A 203 -18.58 -11.55 15.85
N HIS A 204 -17.48 -10.91 15.44
CA HIS A 204 -16.12 -11.46 15.47
C HIS A 204 -15.27 -10.87 16.60
N ALA A 205 -15.88 -10.27 17.63
CA ALA A 205 -15.16 -9.70 18.75
C ALA A 205 -14.23 -10.75 19.40
N GLY A 206 -12.98 -10.37 19.65
CA GLY A 206 -11.95 -11.26 20.19
C GLY A 206 -11.24 -12.17 19.17
N GLU A 207 -11.77 -12.33 17.95
CA GLU A 207 -11.06 -13.04 16.88
C GLU A 207 -9.84 -12.24 16.38
N PRO A 208 -8.80 -12.88 15.83
CA PRO A 208 -7.65 -12.17 15.25
C PRO A 208 -8.07 -11.20 14.14
N GLY A 209 -7.71 -9.92 14.30
CA GLY A 209 -7.91 -8.88 13.30
C GLY A 209 -6.77 -8.81 12.28
N SER A 210 -6.83 -7.80 11.41
CA SER A 210 -5.89 -7.60 10.27
C SER A 210 -4.40 -7.44 10.62
N LYS A 211 -4.04 -7.36 11.91
CA LYS A 211 -2.67 -7.26 12.42
C LYS A 211 -2.37 -8.26 13.55
N GLY A 212 -3.18 -9.32 13.67
CA GLY A 212 -3.09 -10.26 14.80
C GLY A 212 -3.62 -9.71 16.13
N VAL A 213 -3.99 -8.43 16.18
CA VAL A 213 -4.66 -7.81 17.33
C VAL A 213 -6.12 -8.28 17.37
N PRO A 214 -6.66 -8.71 18.52
CA PRO A 214 -8.06 -9.09 18.65
C PRO A 214 -9.00 -7.97 18.20
N GLN A 215 -10.07 -8.33 17.50
CA GLN A 215 -11.08 -7.38 17.07
C GLN A 215 -11.86 -6.84 18.27
N GLY A 216 -12.15 -5.54 18.23
CA GLY A 216 -12.93 -4.85 19.26
C GLY A 216 -14.40 -5.27 19.29
N ARG A 217 -15.09 -4.91 20.38
CA ARG A 217 -16.49 -5.31 20.63
C ARG A 217 -17.51 -4.77 19.63
N TYR A 218 -17.26 -3.59 19.08
CA TYR A 218 -18.18 -2.90 18.19
C TYR A 218 -17.53 -2.58 16.85
N MET A 219 -18.37 -2.40 15.84
CA MET A 219 -18.01 -1.94 14.51
C MET A 219 -19.10 -0.99 14.00
N LEU A 220 -18.87 -0.37 12.85
CA LEU A 220 -19.92 0.36 12.13
C LEU A 220 -20.74 -0.61 11.26
N ASP A 221 -22.00 -0.27 11.03
CA ASP A 221 -22.95 -0.99 10.15
C ASP A 221 -22.57 -0.97 8.65
N HIS A 222 -21.48 -0.29 8.31
CA HIS A 222 -20.89 -0.24 6.99
C HIS A 222 -19.39 -0.52 7.04
N ILE A 223 -18.87 -0.96 5.91
CA ILE A 223 -17.44 -1.24 5.75
C ILE A 223 -16.79 -0.06 5.05
N ARG A 224 -15.78 0.52 5.69
CA ARG A 224 -14.93 1.51 5.06
C ARG A 224 -14.17 0.89 3.89
N LYS A 225 -14.27 1.49 2.71
CA LYS A 225 -13.61 1.02 1.49
C LYS A 225 -12.57 2.01 1.04
N VAL A 226 -11.35 1.52 0.83
CA VAL A 226 -10.28 2.30 0.22
C VAL A 226 -10.11 1.85 -1.22
N ARG A 227 -10.23 2.78 -2.17
CA ARG A 227 -10.03 2.51 -3.58
C ARG A 227 -8.57 2.76 -3.97
N TRP A 228 -8.02 1.81 -4.72
CA TRP A 228 -6.64 1.83 -5.19
C TRP A 228 -6.60 1.76 -6.71
N ALA A 229 -5.67 2.52 -7.30
CA ALA A 229 -5.24 2.35 -8.67
C ALA A 229 -3.98 1.48 -8.68
N PHE A 230 -4.08 0.31 -9.29
CA PHE A 230 -2.93 -0.48 -9.71
C PHE A 230 -2.51 -0.03 -11.09
N ILE A 231 -1.34 0.58 -11.21
CA ILE A 231 -0.77 1.05 -12.47
C ILE A 231 0.36 0.08 -12.84
N ALA A 232 0.26 -0.58 -13.97
CA ALA A 232 1.32 -1.46 -14.48
C ALA A 232 1.78 -1.03 -15.86
N TRP A 233 3.05 -1.22 -16.16
CA TRP A 233 3.63 -0.92 -17.47
C TRP A 233 4.77 -1.89 -17.79
N GLU A 234 5.11 -1.98 -19.07
CA GLU A 234 6.33 -2.62 -19.52
C GLU A 234 7.47 -1.59 -19.49
N PRO A 235 8.65 -1.93 -18.95
CA PRO A 235 9.79 -1.03 -18.92
C PRO A 235 10.12 -0.46 -20.29
N VAL A 236 10.45 0.83 -20.35
CA VAL A 236 10.77 1.49 -21.61
C VAL A 236 12.12 0.95 -22.10
N SER A 237 12.16 0.47 -23.35
CA SER A 237 13.42 0.09 -23.98
C SER A 237 14.29 1.33 -24.12
N GLU A 238 15.56 1.27 -23.68
CA GLU A 238 16.52 2.33 -24.03
C GLU A 238 16.50 2.50 -25.54
N SER A 239 16.07 3.68 -26.01
CA SER A 239 16.27 4.05 -27.39
C SER A 239 17.77 3.94 -27.64
N ARG A 240 18.19 3.04 -28.53
CA ARG A 240 19.53 3.07 -29.11
C ARG A 240 19.65 4.39 -29.86
N SER A 241 20.12 5.42 -29.16
CA SER A 241 20.61 6.67 -29.75
C SER A 241 21.97 6.42 -30.38
#